data_AF-A0A841Z4Y5-F1
#
_entry.id   AF-A0A841Z4Y5-F1
#
_cell.length_a   1.000
_cell.length_b   1.000
_cell.length_c   1.000
_cell.angle_alpha   90.00
_cell.angle_beta   90.00
_cell.angle_gamma   90.00
#
_symmetry.space_group_name_H-M   'P 1'
#
loop_
_entity.id
_entity.type
_entity.pdbx_description
1 polymer ?
#
loop_
_entity_poly.entity_id
_entity_poly.type
_entity_poly.pdbx_seq_one_letter_code
_entity_poly.pdbx_strand_id
1 'polypeptide(L)' 'MLPMREKLVCPNCGEKEVDYAYIGNVETRVGYMVVWCGNCNHGIHVSRVKVPENAELIAFEDEEKFKKKVPAVIQYD' A
#
# COMPACT_ATOMS: atom_id res chain seq x y z
N MET A 1 -8.23 -6.60 -13.79
CA MET A 1 -7.97 -5.23 -14.27
C MET A 1 -8.61 -4.27 -13.28
N LEU A 2 -7.82 -3.50 -12.52
CA LEU A 2 -8.38 -2.34 -11.83
C LEU A 2 -8.78 -1.32 -12.90
N PRO A 3 -9.96 -0.69 -12.77
CA PRO A 3 -10.43 0.27 -13.77
C PRO A 3 -9.39 1.37 -13.94
N MET A 4 -9.36 1.94 -15.15
CA MET A 4 -8.54 3.09 -15.52
C MET A 4 -8.44 4.06 -14.35
N ARG A 5 -7.23 4.53 -14.04
CA ARG A 5 -6.93 5.55 -13.03
C ARG A 5 -7.76 6.83 -13.32
N GLU A 6 -9.05 6.82 -13.03
CA GLU A 6 -9.69 8.00 -12.49
C GLU A 6 -8.74 8.48 -11.40
N LYS A 7 -8.26 9.72 -11.55
CA LYS A 7 -7.18 10.25 -10.72
C LYS A 7 -7.53 9.96 -9.27
N LEU A 8 -6.82 9.02 -8.63
CA LEU A 8 -7.12 8.63 -7.26
C LEU A 8 -6.99 9.88 -6.41
N VAL A 9 -8.12 10.32 -5.86
CA VAL A 9 -8.19 11.49 -5.00
C VAL A 9 -8.26 11.01 -3.57
N CYS A 10 -7.44 11.60 -2.70
CA CYS A 10 -7.52 11.34 -1.27
C CYS A 10 -8.90 11.78 -0.77
N PRO A 11 -9.70 10.88 -0.16
CA PRO A 11 -11.03 11.24 0.35
C PRO A 11 -10.97 12.18 1.56
N ASN A 12 -9.80 12.31 2.21
CA ASN A 12 -9.60 13.17 3.36
C ASN A 12 -9.25 14.63 2.99
N CYS A 13 -8.40 14.84 1.97
CA CYS A 13 -7.90 16.19 1.64
C CYS A 13 -8.08 16.63 0.18
N GLY A 14 -8.53 15.76 -0.72
CA GLY A 14 -8.77 16.12 -2.12
C GLY A 14 -7.53 16.10 -3.03
N GLU A 15 -6.33 15.84 -2.49
CA GLU A 15 -5.10 15.76 -3.29
C GLU A 15 -4.94 14.43 -4.02
N LYS A 16 -4.15 14.44 -5.10
CA LYS A 16 -3.90 13.27 -5.98
C LYS A 16 -2.64 12.48 -5.63
N GLU A 17 -2.15 12.67 -4.42
CA GLU A 17 -0.93 12.03 -3.91
C GLU A 17 -1.27 10.74 -3.15
N VAL A 18 -2.04 9.85 -3.77
CA VAL A 18 -2.40 8.56 -3.16
C VAL A 18 -1.46 7.47 -3.68
N ASP A 19 -0.83 6.75 -2.76
CA ASP A 19 0.05 5.61 -3.06
C ASP A 19 -0.32 4.42 -2.15
N TYR A 20 0.21 3.24 -2.48
CA TYR A 20 -0.08 2.00 -1.76
C TYR A 20 1.09 1.02 -1.84
N ALA A 21 1.03 0.00 -0.97
CA ALA A 21 1.94 -1.14 -1.00
C ALA A 21 1.22 -2.40 -0.54
N TYR A 22 1.55 -3.53 -1.18
CA TYR A 22 1.21 -4.87 -0.70
C TYR A 22 2.41 -5.47 0.01
N ILE A 23 2.19 -5.99 1.22
CA ILE A 23 3.19 -6.68 2.01
C ILE A 23 2.65 -8.08 2.33
N GLY A 24 3.40 -9.13 2.06
CA GLY A 24 2.87 -10.49 2.18
C GLY A 24 3.86 -11.61 1.92
N ASN A 25 3.38 -12.83 2.10
CA ASN A 25 4.13 -14.04 1.79
C ASN A 25 4.18 -14.24 0.26
N VAL A 26 5.37 -14.37 -0.30
CA VAL A 26 5.59 -14.41 -1.76
C VAL A 26 5.02 -15.67 -2.43
N GLU A 27 4.99 -16.80 -1.73
CA GLU A 27 4.49 -18.07 -2.28
C GLU A 27 2.97 -18.09 -2.36
N THR A 28 2.32 -17.71 -1.27
CA THR A 28 0.85 -17.71 -1.16
C THR A 28 0.24 -16.43 -1.72
N ARG A 29 1.01 -15.35 -1.92
CA ARG A 29 0.53 -14.00 -2.24
C ARG A 29 -0.57 -13.50 -1.30
N VAL A 30 -0.55 -13.93 -0.04
CA VAL A 30 -1.47 -13.47 1.01
C VAL A 30 -0.70 -12.56 1.96
N GLY A 31 -1.31 -11.43 2.31
CA GLY A 31 -0.71 -10.45 3.20
C GLY A 31 -1.67 -9.31 3.53
N TYR A 32 -1.13 -8.11 3.76
CA TYR A 32 -1.88 -6.90 4.02
C TYR A 32 -1.58 -5.82 2.97
N MET A 33 -2.38 -4.77 2.96
CA MET A 33 -2.18 -3.61 2.10
C MET A 33 -2.23 -2.34 2.95
N VAL A 34 -1.31 -1.43 2.68
CA VAL A 34 -1.38 -0.05 3.18
C VAL A 34 -1.63 0.89 2.02
N VAL A 35 -2.53 1.85 2.21
CA VAL A 35 -2.82 2.94 1.27
C VAL A 35 -2.66 4.23 2.03
N TRP A 36 -1.99 5.23 1.46
CA TRP A 36 -1.75 6.50 2.14
C TRP A 36 -1.80 7.69 1.19
N CYS A 37 -2.01 8.87 1.77
CA CYS A 37 -1.85 10.14 1.08
C CYS A 37 -0.52 10.80 1.47
N GLY A 38 0.32 11.09 0.47
CA GLY A 38 1.60 11.79 0.64
C GLY A 38 1.46 13.24 1.12
N ASN A 39 0.28 13.86 0.93
CA ASN A 39 0.03 15.23 1.35
C ASN A 39 -0.47 15.34 2.80
N CYS A 40 -1.53 14.61 3.17
CA CYS A 40 -2.16 14.75 4.49
C CYS A 40 -1.77 13.67 5.52
N ASN A 41 -0.92 12.71 5.13
CA ASN A 41 -0.47 11.60 5.98
C ASN A 41 -1.57 10.70 6.54
N HIS A 42 -2.80 10.80 6.02
CA HIS A 42 -3.86 9.85 6.34
C HIS A 42 -3.62 8.54 5.59
N GLY A 43 -3.71 7.42 6.30
CA GLY A 43 -3.53 6.08 5.73
C GLY A 43 -4.56 5.08 6.22
N ILE A 44 -4.74 4.03 5.42
CA ILE A 44 -5.67 2.93 5.66
C ILE A 44 -4.88 1.63 5.63
N HIS A 45 -5.04 0.80 6.65
CA HIS A 45 -4.49 -0.54 6.72
C HIS A 45 -5.58 -1.57 6.44
N VAL A 46 -5.43 -2.35 5.36
CA VAL A 46 -6.30 -3.48 5.02
C VAL A 46 -5.62 -4.76 5.48
N SER A 47 -6.16 -5.34 6.54
CA SER A 47 -5.51 -6.41 7.31
C SER A 47 -5.27 -7.70 6.54
N ARG A 48 -6.10 -8.03 5.55
CA ARG A 48 -5.95 -9.27 4.77
C ARG A 48 -6.37 -9.08 3.33
N VAL A 49 -5.45 -9.38 2.42
CA VAL A 49 -5.64 -9.32 0.97
C VAL A 49 -4.98 -10.52 0.29
N LYS A 50 -5.56 -10.95 -0.82
CA LYS A 50 -4.89 -11.79 -1.83
C LYS A 50 -4.32 -10.84 -2.88
N VAL A 51 -3.00 -10.79 -2.99
CA VAL A 51 -2.30 -9.83 -3.85
C VAL A 51 -2.41 -10.28 -5.31
N PRO A 52 -2.90 -9.43 -6.23
CA PRO A 52 -3.01 -9.77 -7.64
C PRO A 52 -1.66 -10.17 -8.24
N GLU A 53 -1.63 -11.15 -9.14
CA GLU A 53 -0.38 -11.66 -9.75
C GLU A 53 0.47 -10.59 -10.42
N ASN A 54 -0.18 -9.59 -11.02
CA ASN A 54 0.47 -8.49 -11.74
C ASN A 54 0.80 -7.27 -10.86
N ALA A 55 0.60 -7.36 -9.55
CA ALA A 55 0.95 -6.31 -8.60
C ALA A 55 2.29 -6.60 -7.93
N GLU A 56 3.04 -5.54 -7.63
CA GLU A 56 4.23 -5.64 -6.80
C GLU A 56 3.87 -6.13 -5.39
N LEU A 57 4.69 -7.03 -4.85
CA LEU A 57 4.58 -7.56 -3.49
C LEU A 57 5.92 -7.36 -2.78
N ILE A 58 5.89 -6.76 -1.60
CA ILE A 58 7.03 -6.72 -0.67
C ILE A 58 6.93 -7.94 0.24
N ALA A 59 8.00 -8.72 0.35
CA ALA A 59 8.04 -9.88 1.25
C ALA A 59 7.93 -9.43 2.71
N PHE A 60 7.38 -10.27 3.59
CA PHE A 60 7.31 -9.95 5.03
C PHE A 60 8.69 -9.69 5.64
N GLU A 61 9.72 -10.34 5.12
CA GLU A 61 11.10 -10.31 5.60
C GLU A 61 11.91 -9.15 5.00
N ASP A 62 11.38 -8.46 3.97
CA ASP A 62 12.07 -7.38 3.26
C ASP A 62 11.79 -6.01 3.90
N GLU A 63 12.28 -5.86 5.13
CA GLU A 63 12.13 -4.62 5.91
C GLU A 63 12.73 -3.39 5.23
N GLU A 64 13.85 -3.55 4.51
CA GLU A 64 14.53 -2.45 3.84
C GLU A 64 13.63 -1.87 2.74
N LYS A 65 13.04 -2.74 1.91
CA LYS A 65 12.12 -2.31 0.87
C LYS A 65 10.83 -1.74 1.44
N PHE A 66 10.32 -2.31 2.53
CA PHE A 66 9.18 -1.76 3.25
C PHE A 66 9.47 -0.33 3.72
N LYS A 67 10.58 -0.11 4.45
CA LYS A 67 10.97 1.20 4.98
C LYS A 67 11.24 2.23 3.90
N LYS A 68 11.74 1.81 2.74
CA LYS A 68 11.98 2.68 1.58
C LYS A 68 10.69 3.09 0.87
N LYS A 69 9.67 2.24 0.83
CA LYS A 69 8.43 2.47 0.08
C LYS A 69 7.32 3.12 0.93
N VAL A 70 7.15 2.67 2.17
CA VAL A 70 6.05 3.08 3.05
C VAL A 70 6.51 4.20 3.97
N PRO A 71 5.81 5.34 4.08
CA PRO A 71 6.20 6.43 4.97
C PRO A 71 6.22 6.01 6.45
N ALA A 72 7.16 6.53 7.24
CA ALA A 72 7.33 6.19 8.66
C ALA A 72 6.04 6.36 9.50
N VAL A 73 5.19 7.34 9.17
CA VAL A 73 3.91 7.57 9.85
C VAL A 73 2.88 6.45 9.64
N ILE A 74 3.10 5.55 8.68
CA ILE A 74 2.25 4.41 8.34
C ILE A 74 2.92 3.07 8.75
N GLN A 75 4.18 3.11 9.16
CA GLN A 75 4.91 1.95 9.68
C GLN A 75 4.52 1.74 11.15
N TYR A 76 3.34 1.19 11.41
CA TYR A 76 3.00 0.72 12.75
C TYR A 76 3.60 -0.67 12.98
N ASP A 77 4.05 -0.91 14.21
CA ASP A 77 4.62 -2.17 14.70
C ASP A 77 3.65 -3.36 14.64
#